data_AF-A0A8G2HUT3-F1
#
_entry.id   AF-A0A8G2HUT3-F1
#
_cell.length_a   1.000
_cell.length_b   1.000
_cell.length_c   1.000
_cell.angle_alpha   90.00
_cell.angle_beta   90.00
_cell.angle_gamma   90.00
#
_symmetry.space_group_name_H-M   'P 1'
#
loop_
_entity.id
_entity.type
_entity.pdbx_description
1 polymer ?
#
loop_
_entity_poly.entity_id
_entity_poly.type
_entity_poly.pdbx_seq_one_letter_code
_entity_poly.pdbx_strand_id
1 'polypeptide(L)'
;MIVCLMTGRVHGDGLAARLLHAWVCLESLRRCYEQSLIDTGQHPGVTREEHKEIKRLKRENTELRRTNEILKLTSAFFTKELDQPEMR
;
A
#
# COMPACT_ATOMS: atom_id res chain seq x y z
N MET A 1 -42.61 -37.96 20.72
CA MET A 1 -42.86 -36.51 20.60
C MET A 1 -41.88 -35.79 21.52
N ILE A 2 -40.64 -35.63 21.09
CA ILE A 2 -40.19 -34.66 20.07
C ILE A 2 -39.87 -33.36 20.81
N VAL A 3 -38.68 -33.27 21.41
CA VAL A 3 -37.46 -32.74 20.77
C VAL A 3 -37.42 -31.21 20.91
N CYS A 4 -36.50 -30.73 21.74
CA CYS A 4 -35.62 -29.62 21.39
C CYS A 4 -36.28 -28.27 21.01
N LEU A 5 -37.28 -27.78 21.75
CA LEU A 5 -38.05 -26.59 21.29
C LEU A 5 -38.31 -25.44 22.28
N MET A 6 -37.56 -25.28 23.37
CA MET A 6 -37.53 -23.96 24.06
C MET A 6 -36.12 -23.50 24.48
N THR A 7 -35.10 -24.33 24.23
CA THR A 7 -33.75 -23.84 23.93
C THR A 7 -33.74 -23.22 22.53
N GLY A 8 -34.59 -22.21 22.32
CA GLY A 8 -34.66 -21.42 21.10
C GLY A 8 -33.48 -20.47 21.05
N ARG A 9 -32.29 -21.04 20.82
CA ARG A 9 -31.05 -20.38 20.45
C ARG A 9 -31.34 -19.05 19.76
N VAL A 10 -31.01 -17.94 20.42
CA VAL A 10 -30.67 -16.72 19.68
C VAL A 10 -29.65 -17.17 18.63
N HIS A 11 -30.04 -17.10 17.36
CA HIS A 11 -29.19 -17.47 16.24
C HIS A 11 -27.95 -16.57 16.34
N GLY A 12 -26.86 -17.15 16.86
CA GLY A 12 -25.83 -16.45 17.64
C GLY A 12 -24.86 -15.59 16.84
N ASP A 13 -25.01 -15.52 15.52
CA ASP A 13 -23.95 -14.99 14.65
C ASP A 13 -24.38 -13.71 13.90
N GLY A 14 -25.69 -13.45 13.81
CA GLY A 14 -26.24 -12.36 12.99
C GLY A 14 -26.19 -10.98 13.65
N LEU A 15 -26.39 -10.89 14.98
CA LEU A 15 -26.32 -9.59 15.68
C LEU A 15 -24.87 -9.07 15.73
N ALA A 16 -23.92 -9.95 16.08
CA ALA A 16 -22.50 -9.60 16.10
C ALA A 16 -22.00 -9.16 14.71
N ALA A 17 -22.36 -9.89 13.65
CA ALA A 17 -22.01 -9.51 12.28
C ALA A 17 -22.60 -8.15 11.87
N ARG A 18 -23.85 -7.85 12.23
CA ARG A 18 -24.50 -6.56 11.94
C ARG A 18 -23.85 -5.41 12.69
N LEU A 19 -23.52 -5.60 13.96
CA LEU A 19 -22.82 -4.59 14.77
C LEU A 19 -21.41 -4.35 14.26
N LEU A 20 -20.68 -5.40 13.88
CA LEU A 20 -19.36 -5.28 13.27
C LEU A 20 -19.43 -4.53 11.94
N HIS A 21 -20.40 -4.86 11.08
CA HIS A 21 -20.59 -4.16 9.81
C HIS A 21 -20.91 -2.68 10.03
N ALA A 22 -21.86 -2.37 10.93
CA ALA A 22 -22.20 -0.99 11.28
C ALA A 22 -20.98 -0.22 11.84
N TRP A 23 -20.18 -0.87 12.68
CA TRP A 23 -18.96 -0.28 13.22
C TRP A 23 -17.92 -0.01 12.13
N VAL A 24 -17.65 -0.97 11.24
CA VAL A 24 -16.72 -0.80 10.12
C VAL A 24 -17.17 0.33 9.19
N CYS A 25 -18.47 0.42 8.88
CA CYS A 25 -19.01 1.51 8.09
C CYS A 25 -18.79 2.88 8.75
N LEU A 26 -19.08 2.99 10.06
CA LEU A 26 -18.90 4.23 10.81
C LEU A 26 -17.41 4.64 10.87
N GLU A 27 -16.53 3.69 11.18
CA GLU A 27 -15.09 3.93 11.25
C GLU A 27 -14.52 4.32 9.88
N SER A 28 -15.01 3.71 8.81
CA SER A 28 -14.63 4.06 7.43
C SER A 28 -15.07 5.48 7.07
N LEU A 29 -16.30 5.87 7.44
CA LEU A 29 -16.78 7.24 7.23
C LEU A 29 -15.95 8.26 8.02
N ARG A 30 -15.64 7.98 9.29
CA ARG A 30 -14.79 8.85 10.12
C ARG A 30 -13.44 9.11 9.46
N ARG A 31 -12.75 8.04 9.03
CA ARG A 31 -11.46 8.15 8.35
C ARG A 31 -11.54 8.90 7.02
N CYS A 32 -12.60 8.68 6.25
CA CYS A 32 -12.82 9.42 5.00
C CYS A 32 -13.04 10.92 5.26
N TYR A 33 -13.76 11.26 6.31
CA TYR A 33 -13.96 12.65 6.71
C TYR A 33 -12.64 13.31 7.13
N GLU A 34 -11.88 12.70 8.04
CA GLU A 34 -10.56 13.19 8.45
C GLU A 34 -9.60 13.37 7.26
N GLN A 35 -9.57 12.40 6.34
CA GLN A 35 -8.75 12.52 5.13
C GLN A 35 -9.22 13.66 4.23
N SER A 36 -10.53 13.92 4.13
CA SER A 36 -11.04 15.06 3.35
C SER A 36 -10.65 16.41 3.96
N LEU A 37 -10.51 16.49 5.29
CA LEU A 37 -9.99 17.69 5.95
C LEU A 37 -8.50 17.90 5.64
N ILE A 38 -7.72 16.82 5.55
CA ILE A 38 -6.32 16.87 5.13
C ILE A 38 -6.22 17.27 3.64
N ASP A 39 -7.02 16.64 2.78
CA ASP A 39 -7.01 16.89 1.34
C ASP A 39 -7.44 18.33 0.99
N THR A 40 -8.28 18.96 1.83
CA THR A 40 -8.69 20.37 1.70
C THR A 40 -7.75 21.36 2.41
N GLY A 41 -6.69 20.87 3.05
CA GLY A 41 -5.71 21.70 3.77
C GLY A 41 -6.21 22.26 5.11
N GLN A 42 -7.35 21.77 5.62
CA GLN A 42 -7.89 22.18 6.92
C GLN A 42 -7.17 21.50 8.09
N HIS A 43 -6.58 20.33 7.85
CA HIS A 43 -5.75 19.62 8.82
C HIS A 43 -4.36 19.31 8.26
N PRO A 44 -3.31 19.29 9.11
CA PRO A 44 -1.99 18.87 8.69
C PRO A 44 -1.98 17.36 8.38
N GLY A 45 -1.34 16.98 7.28
CA GLY A 45 -1.20 15.59 6.88
C GLY A 45 -0.73 15.46 5.44
N VAL A 46 -0.52 14.22 4.99
CA VAL A 46 -0.23 13.91 3.60
C VAL A 46 -1.54 13.75 2.86
N THR A 47 -1.75 14.60 1.85
CA THR A 47 -2.92 14.50 0.98
C THR A 47 -2.88 13.23 0.15
N ARG A 48 -4.04 12.79 -0.33
CA ARG A 48 -4.12 11.63 -1.23
C ARG A 48 -3.28 11.80 -2.49
N GLU A 49 -3.16 13.01 -3.00
CA GLU A 49 -2.40 13.29 -4.23
C GLU A 49 -0.89 13.20 -3.98
N GLU A 50 -0.41 13.80 -2.89
CA GLU A 50 0.99 13.65 -2.46
C GLU A 50 1.34 12.19 -2.21
N HIS A 51 0.44 11.41 -1.60
CA HIS A 51 0.68 9.98 -1.37
C HIS A 51 0.81 9.19 -2.68
N LYS A 52 -0.05 9.47 -3.68
CA LYS A 52 0.06 8.85 -5.01
C LYS A 52 1.38 9.22 -5.67
N GLU A 53 1.79 10.47 -5.58
CA GLU A 53 3.01 10.97 -6.20
C GLU A 53 4.25 10.35 -5.54
N ILE A 54 4.30 10.29 -4.21
CA ILE A 54 5.37 9.59 -3.48
C ILE A 54 5.47 8.12 -3.94
N LYS A 55 4.34 7.44 -4.14
CA LYS A 55 4.34 6.05 -4.62
C LYS A 55 4.84 5.93 -6.06
N ARG A 56 4.48 6.87 -6.94
CA ARG A 56 4.98 6.96 -8.32
C ARG A 56 6.50 7.17 -8.34
N LEU A 57 6.96 8.18 -7.61
CA LEU A 57 8.38 8.52 -7.49
C LEU A 57 9.20 7.38 -6.90
N LYS A 58 8.69 6.66 -5.89
CA LYS A 58 9.39 5.49 -5.33
C LYS A 58 9.59 4.36 -6.35
N ARG A 59 8.59 4.12 -7.21
CA ARG A 59 8.69 3.13 -8.30
C ARG A 59 9.72 3.56 -9.33
N GLU A 60 9.61 4.80 -9.81
CA GLU A 60 10.54 5.37 -10.78
C GLU A 60 11.98 5.37 -10.25
N ASN A 61 12.19 5.76 -8.99
CA ASN A 61 13.51 5.76 -8.37
C ASN A 61 14.10 4.34 -8.28
N THR A 62 13.28 3.34 -7.98
CA THR A 62 13.73 1.94 -7.92
C THR A 62 14.18 1.46 -9.31
N GLU A 63 13.42 1.79 -10.34
CA GLU A 63 13.75 1.46 -11.73
C GLU A 63 15.02 2.18 -12.20
N LEU A 64 15.13 3.48 -11.94
CA LEU A 64 16.30 4.28 -12.26
C LEU A 64 17.56 3.73 -11.58
N ARG A 65 17.45 3.32 -10.31
CA ARG A 65 18.57 2.70 -9.58
C ARG A 65 19.00 1.39 -10.21
N ARG A 66 18.05 0.53 -10.58
CA ARG A 66 18.34 -0.73 -11.29
C ARG A 66 19.06 -0.49 -12.62
N THR A 67 18.58 0.47 -13.41
CA THR A 67 19.21 0.83 -14.69
C THR A 67 20.60 1.41 -14.48
N ASN A 68 20.77 2.28 -13.48
CA ASN A 68 22.06 2.87 -13.15
C ASN A 68 23.08 1.81 -12.74
N GLU A 69 22.66 0.78 -11.99
CA GLU A 69 23.51 -0.35 -11.64
C GLU A 69 23.98 -1.13 -12.87
N ILE A 70 23.09 -1.42 -13.82
CA ILE A 70 23.45 -2.08 -15.09
C ILE A 70 24.48 -1.23 -15.85
N LEU A 71 24.20 0.07 -16.03
CA LEU A 71 25.09 0.98 -16.75
C LEU A 71 26.46 1.07 -16.10
N LYS A 72 26.54 1.12 -14.76
CA LYS A 72 27.80 1.10 -14.02
C LYS A 72 28.57 -0.19 -14.25
N LEU A 73 27.91 -1.34 -14.20
CA LEU A 73 28.54 -2.63 -14.46
C LEU A 73 29.08 -2.72 -15.89
N THR A 74 28.28 -2.28 -16.87
CA THR A 74 28.69 -2.19 -18.27
C THR A 74 29.89 -1.26 -18.46
N SER A 75 29.87 -0.08 -17.84
CA SER A 75 31.00 0.86 -17.91
C SER A 75 32.27 0.25 -17.30
N ALA A 76 32.16 -0.39 -16.13
CA ALA A 76 33.30 -1.03 -15.48
C ALA A 76 33.88 -2.18 -16.33
N PHE A 77 33.01 -2.95 -17.00
CA PHE A 77 33.43 -3.98 -17.95
C PHE A 77 34.23 -3.38 -19.11
N PHE A 78 33.71 -2.34 -19.77
CA PHE A 78 34.42 -1.72 -20.91
C PHE A 78 35.72 -1.05 -20.52
N THR A 79 35.79 -0.38 -19.36
CA THR A 79 37.05 0.18 -18.86
C THR A 79 38.11 -0.91 -18.68
N LYS A 80 37.73 -2.06 -18.10
CA LYS A 80 38.64 -3.19 -17.94
C LYS A 80 39.17 -3.75 -19.26
N GLU A 81 38.32 -3.86 -20.29
CA GLU A 81 38.73 -4.32 -21.62
C GLU A 81 39.67 -3.32 -22.30
N LEU A 82 39.47 -2.01 -22.13
CA LEU A 82 40.33 -0.97 -22.71
C LEU A 82 41.69 -0.85 -22.01
N ASP A 83 41.74 -1.10 -20.70
CA ASP A 83 42.97 -1.07 -19.90
C ASP A 83 43.85 -2.33 -20.07
N GLN A 84 43.36 -3.34 -20.81
CA GLN A 84 44.16 -4.47 -21.27
C GLN A 84 44.72 -4.14 -22.66
N PRO A 85 45.96 -3.62 -22.79
CA PRO A 85 46.57 -3.51 -24.11
C PRO A 85 46.60 -4.92 -24.71
N GLU A 86 46.04 -5.08 -25.91
CA GLU A 86 46.25 -6.27 -26.72
C GLU A 86 47.76 -6.44 -26.94
N MET A 87 48.44 -7.14 -26.03
CA MET A 87 49.72 -7.75 -26.33
C MET A 87 49.42 -9.07 -27.04
N ARG A 88 49.26 -8.95 -28.36
CA ARG A 88 49.45 -10.05 -29.31
C ARG A 88 50.39 -9.61 -30.42
#